data_AF-A0A0F7FRB8-F1
#
_entry.id   AF-A0A0F7FRB8-F1
#
_cell.length_a   1.000
_cell.length_b   1.000
_cell.length_c   1.000
_cell.angle_alpha   90.00
_cell.angle_beta   90.00
_cell.angle_gamma   90.00
#
_symmetry.space_group_name_H-M   'P 1'
#
loop_
_entity.id
_entity.type
_entity.pdbx_description
1 polymer ?
#
loop_
_entity_poly.entity_id
_entity_poly.type
_entity_poly.pdbx_seq_one_letter_code
_entity_poly.pdbx_strand_id
1 'polypeptide(L)' 'MASPGVFDQRDEDGVVILLEQTPPSALHDEVREAAAVCPAAAIRLVQG' A
#
# COMPACT_ATOMS: atom_id res chain seq x y z
N MET A 1 -1.39 -9.50 -2.61
CA MET A 1 -1.10 -8.11 -2.17
C MET A 1 -2.41 -7.48 -1.70
N ALA A 2 -2.43 -6.82 -0.54
CA ALA A 2 -3.58 -6.06 -0.05
C ALA A 2 -3.59 -4.66 -0.70
N SER A 3 -4.77 -4.13 -1.05
CA SER A 3 -4.98 -2.88 -1.79
C SER A 3 -4.24 -2.78 -3.14
N PRO A 4 -4.52 -3.67 -4.11
CA PRO A 4 -3.86 -3.68 -5.43
C PRO A 4 -4.15 -2.45 -6.30
N GLY A 5 -5.13 -1.62 -5.93
CA GLY A 5 -5.38 -0.33 -6.59
C GLY A 5 -4.49 0.81 -6.09
N VAL A 6 -3.71 0.59 -5.03
CA VAL A 6 -2.89 1.62 -4.36
C VAL A 6 -1.42 1.23 -4.35
N PHE A 7 -1.14 -0.06 -4.18
CA PHE A 7 0.20 -0.62 -4.22
C PHE A 7 0.32 -1.63 -5.34
N ASP A 8 1.48 -1.65 -5.97
CA ASP A 8 1.93 -2.78 -6.78
C ASP A 8 3.16 -3.42 -6.15
N GLN A 9 3.41 -4.68 -6.45
CA GLN A 9 4.65 -5.34 -6.08
C GLN A 9 5.29 -5.89 -7.33
N ARG A 10 6.52 -5.44 -7.59
CA ARG A 10 7.30 -5.94 -8.71
C ARG A 10 7.77 -7.37 -8.42
N ASP A 11 7.43 -8.30 -9.30
CA ASP A 11 7.66 -9.74 -9.10
C ASP A 11 9.15 -10.12 -8.98
N GLU A 12 10.05 -9.39 -9.67
CA GLU A 12 11.48 -9.73 -9.75
C GLU A 12 12.24 -9.54 -8.43
N ASP A 13 11.93 -8.50 -7.66
CA ASP A 13 12.67 -8.14 -6.44
C ASP A 13 11.78 -7.81 -5.25
N GLY A 14 10.46 -7.92 -5.41
CA GLY A 14 9.48 -7.69 -4.35
C GLY A 14 9.36 -6.23 -3.94
N VAL A 15 9.92 -5.29 -4.70
CA VAL A 15 9.80 -3.85 -4.42
C VAL A 15 8.33 -3.42 -4.54
N VAL A 16 7.84 -2.76 -3.49
CA VAL A 16 6.51 -2.16 -3.48
C VAL A 16 6.54 -0.82 -4.20
N ILE A 17 5.64 -0.65 -5.15
CA ILE A 17 5.43 0.57 -5.94
C ILE A 17 4.15 1.24 -5.44
N LEU A 18 4.21 2.55 -5.20
CA LEU A 18 3.03 3.35 -4.88
C LEU A 18 2.35 3.77 -6.18
N LEU A 19 1.13 3.30 -6.42
CA LEU A 19 0.32 3.63 -7.60
C LEU A 19 -0.54 4.88 -7.38
N GLU A 20 -1.10 5.04 -6.17
CA GLU A 20 -1.97 6.16 -5.81
C GLU A 20 -1.54 6.76 -4.48
N GLN A 21 -1.08 8.01 -4.48
CA GLN A 21 -0.57 8.69 -3.29
C GLN A 21 -1.69 9.17 -2.36
N THR A 22 -2.84 9.48 -2.92
CA THR A 22 -4.02 10.05 -2.24
C THR A 22 -5.25 9.19 -2.53
N PRO A 23 -5.30 7.96 -2.01
CA PRO A 23 -6.38 7.03 -2.34
C PRO A 23 -7.73 7.55 -1.82
N PRO A 24 -8.82 7.30 -2.56
CA PRO A 24 -10.16 7.66 -2.12
C PRO A 24 -10.49 6.99 -0.78
N SER A 25 -11.38 7.61 0.00
CA SER A 25 -11.75 7.13 1.34
C SER A 25 -12.25 5.68 1.36
N ALA A 26 -12.87 5.22 0.27
CA ALA A 26 -13.32 3.85 0.11
C ALA A 26 -12.19 2.80 0.21
N LEU A 27 -10.93 3.19 -0.07
CA LEU A 27 -9.76 2.30 0.00
C LEU A 27 -8.95 2.45 1.29
N HIS A 28 -9.32 3.36 2.19
CA HIS A 28 -8.52 3.65 3.40
C HIS A 28 -8.38 2.44 4.32
N ASP A 29 -9.39 1.58 4.41
CA ASP A 29 -9.32 0.36 5.22
C ASP A 29 -8.34 -0.65 4.63
N GLU A 30 -8.39 -0.87 3.31
CA GLU A 30 -7.44 -1.75 2.62
C GLU A 30 -6.01 -1.23 2.72
N VAL A 31 -5.81 0.08 2.64
CA VAL A 31 -4.49 0.73 2.80
C VAL A 31 -3.95 0.56 4.21
N ARG A 32 -4.82 0.66 5.23
CA ARG A 32 -4.45 0.39 6.63
C ARG A 32 -4.07 -1.07 6.84
N GLU A 33 -4.82 -2.00 6.25
CA GLU A 33 -4.48 -3.43 6.29
C GLU A 33 -3.14 -3.69 5.60
N ALA A 34 -2.92 -3.17 4.39
CA ALA A 34 -1.67 -3.33 3.66
C ALA A 34 -0.46 -2.84 4.47
N ALA A 35 -0.58 -1.70 5.14
CA ALA A 35 0.46 -1.20 6.05
C ALA A 35 0.68 -2.12 7.26
N ALA A 36 -0.38 -2.63 7.87
CA ALA A 36 -0.30 -3.49 9.05
C ALA A 36 0.29 -4.87 8.77
N VAL A 37 0.05 -5.44 7.58
CA VAL A 37 0.55 -6.77 7.19
C VAL A 37 1.89 -6.73 6.45
N CYS A 38 2.41 -5.54 6.15
CA CYS A 38 3.67 -5.38 5.41
C CYS A 38 4.86 -5.91 6.23
N PRO A 39 5.50 -7.03 5.84
CA PRO A 39 6.56 -7.66 6.63
C PRO A 39 7.82 -6.80 6.70
N ALA A 40 8.07 -5.98 5.69
CA ALA A 40 9.21 -5.09 5.59
C ALA A 40 8.98 -3.71 6.23
N ALA A 41 7.77 -3.43 6.74
CA ALA A 41 7.35 -2.11 7.20
C ALA A 41 7.61 -0.98 6.18
N ALA A 42 7.48 -1.29 4.88
CA ALA A 42 7.79 -0.38 3.78
C ALA A 42 6.70 0.69 3.54
N ILE A 43 5.48 0.46 4.04
CA ILE A 43 4.34 1.35 3.83
C ILE A 43 4.19 2.26 5.06
N ARG A 44 4.18 3.57 4.85
CA ARG A 44 3.92 4.58 5.89
C ARG A 44 2.69 5.40 5.54
N LEU A 45 1.77 5.51 6.49
CA LEU A 45 0.60 6.38 6.37
C LEU A 45 0.92 7.74 6.97
N VAL A 46 0.54 8.80 6.26
CA VAL A 46 0.61 10.19 6.72
C VAL A 46 -0.75 10.82 6.53
N GLN A 47 -1.14 11.73 7.42
CA GLN A 47 -2.36 12.51 7.26
C GLN A 47 -2.00 13.83 6.58
N GLY A 48 -2.77 14.18 5.55
CA GLY A 48 -2.74 15.50 4.90
C GLY A 48 -3.65 16.50 5.59
#